data_AF-A0A3P7PBB7-F1
#
_entry.id   AF-A0A3P7PBB7-F1
#
_cell.length_a   1.000
_cell.length_b   1.000
_cell.length_c   1.000
_cell.angle_alpha   90.00
_cell.angle_beta   90.00
_cell.angle_gamma   90.00
#
_symmetry.space_group_name_H-M   'P 1'
#
loop_
_entity.id
_entity.type
_entity.pdbx_description
1 polymer ?
#
loop_
_entity_poly.entity_id
_entity_poly.type
_entity_poly.pdbx_seq_one_letter_code
_entity_poly.pdbx_strand_id
1 'polypeptide(L)'
;MDGYSLIEIETVILFKIKAWLDMKERKEVGEDIDTKNIKKHKNDVFRLLANVSPTSRIELSAEIQKDVIQFIEQIKEDKPDLKNLGIRSTSFDEMLEILGDIFLEKEED
;
A
#
# COMPACT_ATOMS: atom_id res chain seq x y z
N MET A 1 17.55 20.77 18.35
CA MET A 1 16.28 20.34 18.96
C MET A 1 15.79 19.16 18.15
N ASP A 2 16.01 17.97 18.71
CA ASP A 2 15.37 16.67 18.52
C ASP A 2 15.03 16.22 17.09
N GLY A 3 16.06 15.64 16.46
CA GLY A 3 15.99 14.94 15.17
C GLY A 3 15.26 13.61 15.27
N TYR A 4 13.95 13.64 15.47
CA TYR A 4 13.08 12.55 15.07
C TYR A 4 12.94 12.64 13.55
N SER A 5 13.54 11.69 12.82
CA SER A 5 13.21 11.48 11.42
C SER A 5 11.74 11.07 11.39
N LEU A 6 10.85 12.02 11.10
CA LEU A 6 9.46 11.73 10.82
C LEU A 6 9.47 10.77 9.62
N ILE A 7 9.02 9.53 9.83
CA ILE A 7 8.85 8.61 8.71
C ILE A 7 7.74 9.21 7.84
N GLU A 8 8.07 9.55 6.60
CA GLU A 8 7.10 10.04 5.63
C GLU A 8 5.98 9.01 5.45
N ILE A 9 4.73 9.47 5.29
CA ILE A 9 3.54 8.61 5.24
C ILE A 9 3.71 7.55 4.14
N GLU A 10 4.34 7.94 3.05
CA GLU A 10 4.66 7.15 1.89
C GLU A 10 5.61 6.00 2.22
N THR A 11 6.63 6.26 3.04
CA THR A 11 7.52 5.20 3.55
C THR A 11 6.74 4.21 4.43
N VAL A 12 5.81 4.69 5.26
CA VAL A 12 4.94 3.81 6.06
C VAL A 12 4.06 2.94 5.15
N ILE A 13 3.51 3.49 4.07
CA ILE A 13 2.72 2.75 3.09
C ILE A 13 3.54 1.59 2.50
N LEU A 14 4.78 1.84 2.08
CA LEU A 14 5.65 0.80 1.52
C LEU A 14 5.92 -0.34 2.52
N PHE A 15 6.17 -0.01 3.79
CA PHE A 15 6.31 -1.03 4.83
C PHE A 15 5.03 -1.84 5.05
N LYS A 16 3.85 -1.22 4.92
CA LYS A 16 2.56 -1.92 5.04
C LYS A 16 2.28 -2.82 3.84
N ILE A 17 2.65 -2.38 2.64
CA ILE A 17 2.58 -3.18 1.42
C ILE A 17 3.45 -4.42 1.57
N LYS A 18 4.72 -4.27 1.94
CA LYS A 18 5.64 -5.41 2.09
C LYS A 18 5.15 -6.40 3.15
N ALA A 19 4.78 -5.90 4.32
CA ALA A 19 4.25 -6.75 5.38
C ALA A 19 2.96 -7.49 4.97
N TRP A 20 2.10 -6.88 4.15
CA TRP A 20 0.91 -7.56 3.63
C TRP A 20 1.28 -8.71 2.68
N LEU A 21 2.20 -8.46 1.74
CA LEU A 21 2.69 -9.46 0.79
C LEU A 21 3.36 -10.64 1.51
N ASP A 22 4.29 -10.36 2.41
CA ASP A 22 5.02 -11.38 3.17
C ASP A 22 4.07 -12.25 3.99
N MET A 23 3.07 -11.64 4.66
CA MET A 23 2.10 -12.40 5.44
C MET A 23 1.14 -13.21 4.57
N LYS A 24 0.79 -12.72 3.37
CA LYS A 24 -0.01 -13.46 2.39
C LYS A 24 0.75 -14.68 1.88
N GLU A 25 1.99 -14.52 1.44
CA GLU A 25 2.84 -15.62 0.98
C GLU A 25 3.03 -16.68 2.06
N ARG A 26 3.38 -16.26 3.29
CA ARG A 26 3.52 -17.16 4.44
C ARG A 26 2.23 -17.93 4.75
N LYS A 27 1.07 -17.27 4.63
CA LYS A 27 -0.22 -17.94 4.80
C LYS A 27 -0.47 -18.99 3.71
N GLU A 28 -0.11 -18.69 2.47
CA GLU A 28 -0.29 -19.59 1.32
C GLU A 28 0.59 -20.85 1.43
N VAL A 29 1.80 -20.74 1.98
CA VAL A 29 2.67 -21.90 2.26
C VAL A 29 2.30 -22.68 3.53
N GLY A 30 1.19 -22.31 4.19
CA GLY A 30 0.61 -23.06 5.30
C GLY A 30 1.05 -22.63 6.70
N GLU A 31 1.73 -21.49 6.85
CA GLU A 31 2.05 -20.97 8.18
C GLU A 31 0.78 -20.50 8.93
N ASP A 32 0.81 -20.62 10.26
CA ASP A 32 -0.26 -20.14 11.12
C ASP A 32 -0.17 -18.61 11.32
N ILE A 33 -0.55 -17.88 10.28
CA ILE A 33 -0.67 -16.42 10.30
C ILE A 33 -2.11 -16.03 10.66
N ASP A 34 -2.26 -15.09 11.60
CA ASP A 34 -3.55 -14.47 11.90
C ASP A 34 -4.01 -13.58 10.74
N THR A 35 -5.07 -14.00 10.06
CA THR A 35 -5.69 -13.26 8.95
C THR A 35 -6.14 -11.85 9.34
N LYS A 36 -6.36 -11.55 10.63
CA LYS A 36 -6.64 -10.19 11.11
C LYS A 36 -5.46 -9.26 10.89
N ASN A 37 -4.22 -9.74 11.04
CA ASN A 37 -3.02 -8.95 10.80
C ASN A 37 -2.87 -8.63 9.32
N ILE A 38 -3.10 -9.59 8.43
CA ILE A 38 -3.15 -9.38 6.97
C ILE A 38 -4.18 -8.28 6.65
N LYS A 39 -5.42 -8.42 7.13
CA LYS A 39 -6.48 -7.42 6.92
C LYS A 39 -6.10 -6.05 7.47
N LYS A 40 -5.42 -5.98 8.61
CA LYS A 40 -4.94 -4.72 9.20
C LYS A 40 -3.93 -4.03 8.29
N HIS A 41 -2.91 -4.73 7.81
CA HIS A 41 -1.90 -4.15 6.92
C HIS A 41 -2.52 -3.60 5.64
N LYS A 42 -3.40 -4.38 5.00
CA LYS A 42 -4.22 -3.90 3.87
C LYS A 42 -4.94 -2.60 4.20
N ASN A 43 -5.75 -2.61 5.26
CA ASN A 43 -6.59 -1.46 5.59
C ASN A 43 -5.76 -0.22 5.94
N ASP A 44 -4.59 -0.41 6.57
CA ASP A 44 -3.66 0.67 6.88
C ASP A 44 -3.09 1.31 5.60
N VAL A 45 -2.77 0.54 4.55
CA VAL A 45 -2.34 1.11 3.25
C VAL A 45 -3.35 2.13 2.74
N PHE A 46 -4.64 1.75 2.66
CA PHE A 46 -5.68 2.65 2.12
C PHE A 46 -5.98 3.83 3.05
N ARG A 47 -5.93 3.64 4.37
CA ARG A 47 -6.06 4.76 5.33
C ARG A 47 -4.94 5.77 5.19
N LEU A 48 -3.70 5.30 5.07
CA LEU A 48 -2.54 6.17 4.91
C LEU A 48 -2.58 6.87 3.55
N LEU A 49 -2.88 6.14 2.48
CA LEU A 49 -2.96 6.68 1.13
C LEU A 49 -3.99 7.82 1.02
N ALA A 50 -5.12 7.72 1.72
CA ALA A 50 -6.13 8.78 1.79
C ALA A 50 -5.62 10.09 2.43
N ASN A 51 -4.43 10.09 3.05
CA ASN A 51 -3.79 11.25 3.66
C ASN A 51 -2.49 11.68 2.95
N VAL A 52 -2.12 11.04 1.84
CA VAL A 52 -0.95 11.43 1.03
C VAL A 52 -1.35 12.54 0.05
N SER A 53 -0.43 13.47 -0.23
CA SER A 53 -0.68 14.45 -1.29
C SER A 53 -0.75 13.76 -2.66
N PRO A 54 -1.79 14.00 -3.49
CA PRO A 54 -1.88 13.43 -4.84
C PRO A 54 -0.72 13.81 -5.77
N THR A 55 0.01 14.88 -5.44
CA THR A 55 1.18 15.35 -6.21
C THR A 55 2.49 14.72 -5.74
N SER A 56 2.47 13.86 -4.71
CA SER A 56 3.68 13.20 -4.21
C SER A 56 4.19 12.21 -5.25
N ARG A 57 5.51 12.20 -5.44
CA ARG A 57 6.21 11.26 -6.32
C ARG A 57 7.49 10.87 -5.61
N ILE A 58 7.81 9.58 -5.56
CA ILE A 58 9.00 9.08 -4.87
C ILE A 58 9.76 8.17 -5.81
N GLU A 59 11.07 8.41 -5.92
CA GLU A 59 11.99 7.53 -6.62
C GLU A 59 12.25 6.29 -5.77
N LEU A 60 11.91 5.12 -6.31
CA LEU A 60 12.05 3.84 -5.63
C LEU A 60 12.94 2.90 -6.43
N SER A 61 13.69 2.05 -5.75
CA SER A 61 14.39 0.96 -6.42
C SER A 61 13.40 0.03 -7.14
N ALA A 62 13.86 -0.59 -8.24
CA ALA A 62 13.05 -1.54 -9.01
C ALA A 62 12.46 -2.68 -8.17
N GLU A 63 13.16 -3.12 -7.12
CA GLU A 63 12.66 -4.14 -6.19
C GLU A 63 11.43 -3.67 -5.42
N ILE A 64 11.45 -2.43 -4.91
CA ILE A 64 10.30 -1.87 -4.17
C ILE A 64 9.15 -1.58 -5.14
N GLN A 65 9.42 -1.09 -6.35
CA GLN A 65 8.39 -0.91 -7.37
C GLN A 65 7.70 -2.23 -7.71
N LYS A 66 8.45 -3.33 -7.80
CA LYS A 66 7.90 -4.68 -8.01
C LYS A 66 6.96 -5.10 -6.88
N ASP A 67 7.32 -4.83 -5.62
CA ASP A 67 6.43 -5.09 -4.48
C ASP A 67 5.12 -4.28 -4.60
N VAL A 68 5.20 -3.00 -5.00
CA VAL A 68 3.99 -2.17 -5.21
C VAL A 68 3.12 -2.71 -6.35
N ILE A 69 3.71 -3.11 -7.48
CA ILE A 69 3.00 -3.74 -8.60
C ILE A 69 2.30 -5.01 -8.15
N GLN A 70 3.02 -5.90 -7.46
CA GLN A 70 2.46 -7.15 -6.94
C GLN A 70 1.30 -6.89 -5.97
N PHE A 71 1.41 -5.87 -5.12
CA PHE A 71 0.31 -5.47 -4.25
C PHE A 71 -0.90 -4.99 -5.05
N ILE A 72 -0.73 -4.10 -6.03
CA ILE A 72 -1.81 -3.60 -6.90
C ILE A 72 -2.54 -4.74 -7.63
N GLU A 73 -1.80 -5.75 -8.08
CA GLU A 73 -2.38 -6.91 -8.75
C GLU A 73 -3.19 -7.78 -7.77
N GLN A 74 -2.60 -8.17 -6.65
CA GLN A 74 -3.25 -9.09 -5.70
C GLN A 74 -4.40 -8.44 -4.93
N ILE A 75 -4.35 -7.12 -4.69
CA ILE A 75 -5.37 -6.42 -3.91
C ILE A 75 -6.71 -6.30 -4.64
N LYS A 76 -6.73 -6.48 -5.98
CA LYS A 76 -7.96 -6.55 -6.79
C LYS A 76 -8.87 -7.71 -6.38
N GLU A 77 -8.28 -8.80 -5.89
CA GLU A 77 -9.00 -9.99 -5.40
C GLU A 77 -9.32 -9.93 -3.90
N ASP A 78 -8.69 -9.02 -3.14
CA ASP A 78 -8.91 -8.82 -1.70
C ASP A 78 -9.22 -7.35 -1.36
N LYS A 79 -10.20 -6.77 -2.05
CA LYS A 79 -10.53 -5.33 -1.94
C LYS A 79 -10.82 -4.92 -0.48
N PRO A 80 -10.34 -3.75 -0.01
CA PRO A 80 -10.74 -3.19 1.27
C PRO A 80 -12.19 -2.67 1.19
N ASP A 81 -12.87 -2.62 2.33
CA ASP A 81 -14.14 -1.90 2.45
C ASP A 81 -13.87 -0.42 2.73
N LEU A 82 -13.73 0.38 1.67
CA LEU A 82 -13.39 1.80 1.78
C LEU A 82 -14.39 2.59 2.64
N LYS A 83 -15.69 2.26 2.58
CA LYS A 83 -16.72 2.93 3.39
C LYS A 83 -16.49 2.71 4.87
N ASN A 84 -16.16 1.48 5.27
CA ASN A 84 -15.82 1.14 6.65
C ASN A 84 -14.46 1.71 7.09
N LEU A 85 -13.59 2.09 6.14
CA LEU A 85 -12.37 2.85 6.42
C LEU A 85 -12.61 4.37 6.53
N GLY A 86 -13.83 4.85 6.27
CA GLY A 86 -14.17 6.27 6.28
C GLY A 86 -13.88 6.99 4.96
N ILE A 87 -13.46 6.27 3.92
CA ILE A 87 -13.11 6.79 2.60
C ILE A 87 -14.36 6.69 1.72
N ARG A 88 -15.00 7.84 1.44
CA ARG A 88 -16.31 7.88 0.77
C ARG A 88 -16.32 8.62 -0.57
N SER A 89 -15.37 9.52 -0.77
CA SER A 89 -15.28 10.38 -1.97
C SER A 89 -14.40 9.79 -3.07
N THR A 90 -13.74 8.66 -2.82
CA THR A 90 -12.76 8.07 -3.72
C THR A 90 -13.08 6.59 -3.90
N SER A 91 -13.11 6.16 -5.15
CA SER A 91 -13.30 4.77 -5.56
C SER A 91 -12.05 3.94 -5.34
N PHE A 92 -12.19 2.62 -5.38
CA PHE A 92 -11.06 1.72 -5.26
C PHE A 92 -10.08 1.88 -6.42
N ASP A 93 -10.58 2.06 -7.65
CA ASP A 93 -9.73 2.20 -8.82
C ASP A 93 -8.94 3.51 -8.79
N GLU A 94 -9.57 4.64 -8.39
CA GLU A 94 -8.86 5.91 -8.16
C GLU A 94 -7.78 5.79 -7.07
N MET A 95 -8.01 4.98 -6.01
CA MET A 95 -6.97 4.73 -5.00
C MET A 95 -5.80 3.94 -5.59
N LEU A 96 -6.04 2.98 -6.48
CA LEU A 96 -4.97 2.26 -7.17
C LEU A 96 -4.20 3.17 -8.14
N GLU A 97 -4.90 4.08 -8.82
CA GLU A 97 -4.29 5.10 -9.66
C GLU A 97 -3.38 6.02 -8.84
N ILE A 98 -3.86 6.53 -7.69
CA ILE A 98 -3.05 7.35 -6.77
C ILE A 98 -1.81 6.56 -6.30
N LEU A 99 -1.97 5.29 -5.94
CA LEU A 99 -0.86 4.44 -5.52
C LEU A 99 0.18 4.28 -6.63
N GLY A 100 -0.27 3.99 -7.85
CA GLY A 100 0.61 3.89 -9.02
C GLY A 100 1.31 5.21 -9.32
N ASP A 101 0.57 6.31 -9.33
CA ASP A 101 1.11 7.64 -9.59
C ASP A 101 2.20 8.04 -8.58
N ILE A 102 2.06 7.71 -7.30
CA ILE A 102 3.05 8.09 -6.27
C ILE A 102 4.31 7.22 -6.33
N PHE A 103 4.14 5.92 -6.54
CA PHE A 103 5.17 4.92 -6.26
C PHE A 103 5.74 4.19 -7.49
N LEU A 104 5.14 4.36 -8.66
CA LEU A 104 5.63 3.73 -9.89
C LEU A 104 6.11 4.82 -10.85
N GLU A 105 7.26 4.56 -11.47
CA GLU A 105 7.74 5.41 -12.56
C GLU A 105 6.81 5.23 -13.76
N LYS A 106 6.48 6.33 -14.43
CA LYS A 106 5.86 6.25 -15.76
C LYS A 106 6.97 5.90 -16.72
N GLU A 107 6.87 4.75 -17.39
CA GLU A 107 7.71 4.51 -18.57
C GLU A 107 7.45 5.67 -19.54
N GLU A 108 8.49 6.45 -19.84
CA GLU A 108 8.43 7.40 -20.94
C GLU A 108 8.37 6.56 -22.24
N ASP A 109 7.24 6.68 -22.95
CA ASP A 109 7.02 6.09 -24.29
C ASP A 109 8.12 6.48 -25.31
#